data_AF-A0A949EIM1-F1
#
_entry.id   AF-A0A949EIM1-F1
#
_cell.length_a   1.000
_cell.length_b   1.000
_cell.length_c   1.000
_cell.angle_alpha   90.00
_cell.angle_beta   90.00
_cell.angle_gamma   90.00
#
_symmetry.space_group_name_H-M   'P 1'
#
loop_
_entity.id
_entity.type
_entity.pdbx_description
1 polymer ?
#
loop_
_entity_poly.entity_id
_entity_poly.type
_entity_poly.pdbx_seq_one_letter_code
_entity_poly.pdbx_strand_id
1 'polypeptide(L)'
;MEIGEKKKINRGKTKEAHLYQGRLHSVKGEYKKAIEEYKKALKIDPNYKPAKVNLDFISYMKLRPKGVLRSEASPKGDETNVRRNV
;
A
#
# COMPACT_ATOMS: atom_id res chain seq x y z
N MET A 1 -44.68 9.89 11.78
CA MET A 1 -43.47 10.72 11.90
C MET A 1 -42.33 9.83 12.32
N GLU A 2 -41.38 9.55 11.45
CA GLU A 2 -40.04 9.08 11.82
C GLU A 2 -39.04 9.87 10.99
N ILE A 3 -38.65 11.02 11.54
CA ILE A 3 -37.62 11.90 11.01
C ILE A 3 -36.36 11.66 11.83
N GLY A 4 -35.62 10.62 11.49
CA GLY A 4 -34.31 10.29 12.06
C GLY A 4 -33.77 9.09 11.30
N GLU A 5 -32.71 9.13 10.52
CA GLU A 5 -31.55 10.00 10.56
C GLU A 5 -31.13 10.22 9.11
N LYS A 6 -31.16 11.47 8.62
CA LYS A 6 -30.33 11.82 7.46
C LYS A 6 -28.89 11.77 7.95
N LYS A 7 -28.32 10.56 8.04
CA LYS A 7 -26.90 10.30 8.18
C LYS A 7 -26.26 11.21 7.15
N LYS A 8 -25.68 12.31 7.62
CA LYS A 8 -25.00 13.29 6.77
C LYS A 8 -24.10 12.44 5.89
N ILE A 9 -24.45 12.34 4.61
CA ILE A 9 -23.57 11.92 3.53
C ILE A 9 -22.51 13.02 3.49
N ASN A 10 -21.66 12.99 4.50
CA ASN A 10 -20.47 13.78 4.59
C ASN A 10 -19.63 13.20 3.47
N ARG A 11 -19.75 13.80 2.28
CA ARG A 11 -18.89 13.55 1.12
C ARG A 11 -17.41 13.92 1.42
N GLY A 12 -17.05 14.10 2.70
CA GLY A 12 -15.68 14.01 3.19
C GLY A 12 -15.28 12.54 3.21
N LYS A 13 -14.34 12.17 2.35
CA LYS A 13 -13.71 10.85 2.32
C LYS A 13 -13.41 10.36 3.75
N THR A 14 -13.91 9.19 4.11
CA THR A 14 -13.67 8.61 5.44
C THR A 14 -12.22 8.13 5.57
N LYS A 15 -11.79 7.80 6.80
CA LYS A 15 -10.47 7.19 7.05
C LYS A 15 -10.25 5.91 6.23
N GLU A 16 -11.31 5.11 6.06
CA GLU A 16 -11.30 3.90 5.23
C GLU A 16 -11.11 4.26 3.75
N ALA A 17 -11.82 5.26 3.24
CA ALA A 17 -11.68 5.68 1.84
C ALA A 17 -10.24 6.14 1.54
N HIS A 18 -9.65 6.94 2.43
CA HIS A 18 -8.26 7.36 2.33
C HIS A 18 -7.28 6.18 2.42
N LEU A 19 -7.54 5.19 3.28
CA LEU A 19 -6.76 3.95 3.32
C LEU A 19 -6.82 3.20 1.97
N TYR A 20 -8.00 3.02 1.39
CA TYR A 20 -8.15 2.33 0.11
C TYR A 20 -7.45 3.08 -1.03
N GLN A 21 -7.60 4.41 -1.10
CA GLN A 21 -6.88 5.22 -2.09
C GLN A 21 -5.36 5.10 -1.92
N GLY A 22 -4.86 5.13 -0.68
CA GLY A 22 -3.45 4.93 -0.40
C GLY A 22 -2.94 3.57 -0.88
N ARG A 23 -3.73 2.50 -0.66
CA ARG A 23 -3.39 1.14 -1.15
C ARG A 23 -3.36 1.07 -2.67
N LEU A 24 -4.32 1.69 -3.35
CA LEU A 24 -4.34 1.75 -4.82
C LEU A 24 -3.09 2.47 -5.37
N HIS A 25 -2.71 3.61 -4.77
CA HIS A 25 -1.50 4.31 -5.15
C HIS A 25 -0.23 3.49 -4.85
N SER A 26 -0.20 2.77 -3.73
CA SER A 26 0.91 1.87 -3.37
C SER A 26 1.12 0.77 -4.43
N VAL A 27 0.05 0.11 -4.87
CA VAL A 27 0.10 -0.93 -5.92
C VAL A 27 0.58 -0.35 -7.26
N LYS A 28 0.23 0.89 -7.57
CA LYS A 28 0.71 1.61 -8.76
C LYS A 28 2.16 2.10 -8.65
N GLY A 29 2.84 1.89 -7.52
CA GLY A 29 4.17 2.43 -7.25
C GLY A 29 4.19 3.94 -6.99
N GLU A 30 3.02 4.58 -6.86
CA GLU A 30 2.85 6.01 -6.59
C GLU A 30 3.00 6.30 -5.08
N TYR A 31 4.13 5.91 -4.50
CA TYR A 31 4.34 5.92 -3.05
C TYR A 31 4.15 7.29 -2.39
N LYS A 32 4.47 8.39 -3.08
CA LYS A 32 4.22 9.75 -2.58
C LYS A 32 2.73 9.98 -2.32
N LYS A 33 1.87 9.64 -3.31
CA LYS A 33 0.41 9.77 -3.19
C LYS A 33 -0.14 8.80 -2.14
N ALA A 34 0.40 7.58 -2.08
CA ALA A 34 0.02 6.60 -1.06
C ALA A 34 0.22 7.14 0.37
N ILE A 35 1.39 7.74 0.63
CA ILE A 35 1.72 8.35 1.93
C ILE A 35 0.76 9.48 2.26
N GLU A 36 0.43 10.36 1.30
CA GLU A 36 -0.50 11.47 1.54
C GLU A 36 -1.89 10.97 1.93
N GLU A 37 -2.39 9.95 1.24
CA GLU A 37 -3.69 9.36 1.55
C GLU A 37 -3.70 8.67 2.92
N TYR A 38 -2.66 7.91 3.29
CA TYR A 38 -2.57 7.35 4.64
C TYR A 38 -2.47 8.41 5.74
N LYS A 39 -1.76 9.52 5.49
CA LYS A 39 -1.73 10.66 6.42
C LYS A 39 -3.10 11.29 6.59
N LYS A 40 -3.90 11.41 5.52
CA LYS A 40 -5.29 11.90 5.62
C LYS A 40 -6.15 10.94 6.45
N ALA A 41 -6.00 9.63 6.28
CA ALA A 41 -6.68 8.65 7.12
C ALA A 41 -6.32 8.81 8.61
N LEU A 42 -5.03 9.01 8.93
CA LEU A 42 -4.55 9.25 10.29
C LEU A 42 -4.93 10.63 10.85
N LYS A 43 -5.18 11.64 10.00
CA LYS A 43 -5.74 12.93 10.45
C LYS A 43 -7.19 12.80 10.90
N ILE A 44 -7.95 11.89 10.26
CA ILE A 44 -9.35 11.62 10.64
C ILE A 44 -9.41 10.74 11.89
N ASP A 45 -8.55 9.73 11.96
CA ASP A 45 -8.42 8.85 13.12
C ASP A 45 -6.94 8.54 13.38
N PRO A 46 -6.32 9.24 14.35
CA PRO A 46 -4.92 9.05 14.70
C PRO A 46 -4.57 7.63 15.15
N ASN A 47 -5.56 6.86 15.63
CA ASN A 47 -5.40 5.50 16.11
C ASN A 47 -5.74 4.45 15.04
N TYR A 48 -5.94 4.86 13.79
CA TYR A 48 -6.30 3.96 12.71
C TYR A 48 -5.11 3.09 12.27
N LYS A 49 -4.95 1.97 13.00
CA LYS A 49 -3.85 1.00 12.84
C LYS A 49 -3.59 0.60 11.39
N PRO A 50 -4.60 0.34 10.53
CA PRO A 50 -4.35 -0.03 9.13
C PRO A 50 -3.60 1.05 8.35
N ALA A 51 -3.93 2.33 8.54
CA ALA A 51 -3.24 3.41 7.84
C ALA A 51 -1.82 3.60 8.34
N LYS A 52 -1.59 3.46 9.65
CA LYS A 52 -0.26 3.51 10.26
C LYS A 52 0.66 2.40 9.72
N VAL A 53 0.19 1.15 9.74
CA VAL A 53 0.95 -0.01 9.23
C VAL A 53 1.32 0.16 7.76
N ASN A 54 0.38 0.59 6.92
CA ASN A 54 0.67 0.81 5.50
C ASN A 54 1.63 2.00 5.27
N LEU A 55 1.52 3.06 6.06
CA LEU A 55 2.44 4.20 6.00
C LEU A 55 3.87 3.79 6.38
N ASP A 56 4.02 3.00 7.44
CA ASP A 56 5.31 2.49 7.91
C ASP A 56 5.95 1.59 6.85
N PHE A 57 5.17 0.65 6.28
CA PHE A 57 5.62 -0.21 5.19
C PHE A 57 6.11 0.58 3.97
N ILE A 58 5.34 1.59 3.53
CA ILE A 58 5.72 2.39 2.36
C ILE A 58 6.92 3.30 2.66
N SER A 59 7.04 3.81 3.87
CA SER A 59 8.20 4.59 4.29
C SER A 59 9.47 3.73 4.28
N TYR A 60 9.36 2.49 4.76
CA TYR A 60 10.43 1.50 4.70
C TYR A 60 10.81 1.14 3.24
N MET A 61 9.82 0.91 2.38
CA MET A 61 10.07 0.62 0.96
C MET A 61 10.68 1.81 0.20
N LYS A 62 10.31 3.05 0.53
CA LYS A 62 10.90 4.26 -0.07
C LYS A 62 12.38 4.45 0.29
N LEU A 63 12.78 3.99 1.48
CA LEU A 63 14.17 4.05 1.95
C LEU A 63 15.05 2.97 1.31
N ARG A 64 14.47 1.92 0.72
CA ARG A 64 15.25 0.96 -0.07
C ARG A 64 15.65 1.61 -1.40
N PRO A 65 16.95 1.74 -1.71
CA PRO A 65 17.36 2.20 -3.03
C PRO A 65 16.84 1.22 -4.08
N LYS A 66 16.32 1.76 -5.20
CA LYS A 66 15.74 1.01 -6.33
C LYS A 66 16.69 0.03 -7.04
N GLY A 67 17.85 -0.30 -6.45
CA GLY A 67 18.86 -1.21 -6.99
C GLY A 67 18.97 -2.57 -6.30
N VAL A 68 18.32 -2.80 -5.15
CA VAL A 68 18.52 -4.04 -4.35
C VAL A 68 17.59 -5.19 -4.77
N LEU A 69 16.68 -4.99 -5.72
CA LEU A 69 15.71 -6.01 -6.17
C LEU A 69 16.07 -6.68 -7.52
N ARG A 70 17.31 -6.58 -8.00
CA ARG A 70 17.74 -7.33 -9.21
C ARG A 70 18.40 -8.69 -8.90
N SER A 71 18.73 -9.01 -7.64
CA SER A 71 19.44 -10.26 -7.31
C SER A 71 18.60 -11.37 -6.70
N GLU A 72 17.32 -11.17 -6.40
CA GLU A 72 16.45 -12.22 -5.84
C GLU A 72 15.21 -12.47 -6.69
N ALA A 73 15.37 -12.37 -8.01
CA ALA A 73 14.40 -12.91 -8.96
C ALA A 73 14.51 -14.45 -8.99
N SER A 74 13.82 -15.08 -8.04
CA SER A 74 13.35 -16.48 -8.07
C SER A 74 14.43 -17.58 -8.10
N PRO A 75 14.25 -18.73 -7.40
CA PRO A 75 14.92 -19.95 -7.81
C PRO A 75 14.37 -20.31 -9.19
N LYS A 76 15.01 -19.80 -10.26
CA LYS A 76 14.85 -20.39 -11.58
C LYS A 76 15.27 -21.84 -11.40
N GLY A 77 14.33 -22.76 -11.65
CA GLY A 77 14.63 -24.18 -11.66
C GLY A 77 15.91 -24.42 -12.45
N ASP A 78 16.77 -25.25 -11.89
CA ASP A 78 18.00 -25.72 -12.52
C ASP A 78 17.66 -26.36 -13.88
N GLU A 79 17.64 -25.55 -14.95
CA GLU A 79 17.74 -26.02 -16.34
C GLU A 79 19.20 -26.20 -16.76
N THR A 80 20.14 -26.12 -15.83
CA THR A 80 21.52 -26.51 -16.08
C THR A 80 21.71 -27.96 -15.66
N ASN A 81 21.66 -28.85 -16.65
CA ASN A 81 22.66 -29.92 -16.87
C ASN A 81 22.11 -31.35 -17.12
N VAL A 82 21.38 -31.56 -18.22
CA VAL A 82 21.36 -32.88 -18.90
C VAL A 82 21.53 -32.72 -20.41
N ARG A 83 22.52 -31.93 -20.83
CA ARG A 83 23.07 -31.97 -22.19
C ARG A 83 24.57 -31.80 -22.15
N ARG A 84 25.25 -32.83 -21.65
CA ARG A 84 26.62 -33.23 -22.02
C ARG A 84 26.98 -34.47 -21.22
N ASN A 85 26.76 -35.63 -21.82
CA ASN A 85 27.77 -36.66 -21.94
C ASN A 85 27.29 -37.60 -23.04
N VAL A 86 28.08 -37.61 -24.13
CA VAL A 86 28.36 -38.70 -25.09
C VAL A 86 27.30 -39.78 -25.30
#